data_AF-W9GHE5-F1
#
_entry.id   AF-W9GHE5-F1
#
_cell.length_a   1.000
_cell.length_b   1.000
_cell.length_c   1.000
_cell.angle_alpha   90.00
_cell.angle_beta   90.00
_cell.angle_gamma   90.00
#
_symmetry.space_group_name_H-M   'P 1'
#
loop_
_entity.id
_entity.type
_entity.pdbx_description
1 polymer ?
#
loop_
_entity_poly.entity_id
_entity_poly.type
_entity_poly.pdbx_seq_one_letter_code
_entity_poly.pdbx_strand_id
1 'polypeptide(L)'
;MAEDVPIQHHIKALIDEEHQLRAALQDGSISADEEQSRLKRVEVELDQCWDLLRQRRAKREFGGDPDEAQVRAPGIVEGYTG
;
A
#
# COMPACT_ATOMS: atom_id res chain seq x y z
N MET A 1 -17.32 3.54 10.70
CA MET A 1 -17.51 2.16 10.20
C MET A 1 -17.19 2.01 8.69
N ALA A 2 -16.48 2.94 8.04
CA ALA A 2 -16.26 2.87 6.60
C ALA A 2 -14.81 3.06 6.14
N GLU A 3 -13.84 3.37 7.01
CA GLU A 3 -12.49 3.70 6.50
C GLU A 3 -11.62 2.47 6.17
N ASP A 4 -12.11 1.24 6.41
CA ASP A 4 -11.40 -0.01 6.06
C ASP A 4 -11.61 -0.43 4.59
N VAL A 5 -12.72 -0.01 3.97
CA VAL A 5 -13.06 -0.31 2.56
C VAL A 5 -12.09 0.34 1.57
N PRO A 6 -11.71 1.63 1.71
CA PRO A 6 -10.75 2.24 0.78
C PRO A 6 -9.37 1.57 0.85
N ILE A 7 -8.91 1.12 2.03
CA ILE A 7 -7.62 0.43 2.17
C ILE A 7 -7.65 -0.93 1.46
N GLN A 8 -8.75 -1.69 1.61
CA GLN A 8 -8.89 -2.98 0.91
C GLN A 8 -8.95 -2.80 -0.61
N HIS A 9 -9.60 -1.74 -1.09
CA HIS A 9 -9.59 -1.39 -2.51
C HIS A 9 -8.19 -1.02 -3.00
N HIS A 10 -7.43 -0.25 -2.20
CA HIS A 10 -6.05 0.13 -2.53
C HIS A 10 -5.12 -1.09 -2.58
N ILE A 11 -5.17 -1.98 -1.59
CA ILE A 11 -4.44 -3.26 -1.59
C ILE A 11 -4.76 -4.06 -2.86
N LYS A 12 -6.04 -4.12 -3.25
CA LYS A 12 -6.45 -4.86 -4.44
C LYS A 12 -5.93 -4.24 -5.74
N ALA A 13 -5.89 -2.92 -5.82
CA ALA A 13 -5.29 -2.21 -6.95
C ALA A 13 -3.77 -2.46 -7.04
N LEU A 14 -3.07 -2.43 -5.90
CA LEU A 14 -1.63 -2.72 -5.81
C LEU A 14 -1.30 -4.15 -6.28
N ILE A 15 -2.11 -5.14 -5.89
CA ILE A 15 -1.95 -6.52 -6.36
C ILE A 15 -2.19 -6.62 -7.88
N ASP A 16 -3.21 -5.93 -8.41
CA ASP A 16 -3.47 -5.90 -9.85
C ASP A 16 -2.30 -5.28 -10.62
N GLU A 17 -1.69 -4.22 -10.07
CA GLU A 17 -0.48 -3.61 -10.62
C GLU A 17 0.71 -4.58 -10.62
N GLU A 18 0.91 -5.36 -9.56
CA GLU A 18 1.93 -6.42 -9.54
C GLU A 18 1.73 -7.43 -10.69
N HIS A 19 0.49 -7.87 -10.90
CA HIS A 19 0.16 -8.78 -12.01
C HIS A 19 0.40 -8.13 -13.38
N GLN A 20 0.05 -6.86 -13.54
CA GLN A 20 0.31 -6.10 -14.77
C GLN A 20 1.81 -5.98 -15.04
N LEU A 21 2.62 -5.68 -14.02
CA LEU A 21 4.08 -5.58 -14.14
C LEU A 21 4.70 -6.92 -14.55
N ARG A 22 4.29 -8.03 -13.92
CA ARG A 22 4.75 -9.37 -14.32
C ARG A 22 4.36 -9.71 -15.75
N ALA A 23 3.12 -9.40 -16.15
CA ALA A 23 2.65 -9.62 -17.52
C ALA A 23 3.45 -8.78 -18.53
N ALA A 24 3.70 -7.52 -18.22
CA ALA A 24 4.50 -6.62 -19.06
C ALA A 24 5.96 -7.07 -19.19
N LEU A 25 6.55 -7.63 -18.13
CA LEU A 25 7.89 -8.22 -18.21
C LEU A 25 7.90 -9.47 -19.09
N GLN A 26 6.90 -10.35 -18.95
CA GLN A 26 6.77 -11.57 -19.76
C GLN A 26 6.56 -11.26 -21.25
N ASP A 27 5.83 -10.20 -21.55
CA ASP A 27 5.62 -9.69 -22.91
C ASP A 27 6.86 -8.97 -23.48
N GLY A 28 7.81 -8.58 -22.61
CA GLY A 28 8.99 -7.80 -22.99
C GLY A 28 8.70 -6.30 -23.14
N SER A 29 7.53 -5.85 -22.69
CA SER A 29 7.13 -4.44 -22.65
C SER A 29 7.93 -3.62 -21.62
N ILE A 30 8.45 -4.25 -20.56
CA ILE A 30 9.35 -3.62 -19.57
C ILE A 30 10.59 -4.47 -19.30
N SER A 31 11.65 -3.84 -18.82
CA SER A 31 12.87 -4.53 -18.36
C SER A 31 12.70 -5.07 -16.96
N ALA A 32 13.44 -6.13 -16.60
CA ALA A 32 13.41 -6.72 -15.25
C ALA A 32 13.79 -5.70 -14.15
N ASP A 33 14.68 -4.76 -14.45
CA ASP A 33 15.06 -3.67 -13.53
C ASP A 33 13.90 -2.69 -13.27
N GLU A 34 13.12 -2.39 -14.31
CA GLU A 34 11.95 -1.52 -14.21
C GLU A 34 10.79 -2.23 -13.49
N GLU A 35 10.58 -3.52 -13.78
CA GLU A 35 9.65 -4.36 -13.03
C GLU A 35 10.00 -4.34 -11.54
N GLN A 36 11.25 -4.65 -11.18
CA GLN A 36 11.73 -4.65 -9.79
C GLN A 36 11.58 -3.29 -9.09
N SER A 37 11.90 -2.19 -9.78
CA SER A 37 11.79 -0.84 -9.22
C SER A 37 10.34 -0.48 -8.91
N ARG A 38 9.39 -0.87 -9.77
CA ARG A 38 7.95 -0.66 -9.55
C ARG A 38 7.39 -1.62 -8.52
N LEU A 39 7.78 -2.89 -8.57
CA LEU A 39 7.41 -3.91 -7.58
C LEU A 39 7.75 -3.47 -6.16
N LYS A 40 8.95 -2.91 -5.95
CA LYS A 40 9.36 -2.35 -4.66
C LYS A 40 8.44 -1.24 -4.15
N ARG A 41 7.92 -0.38 -5.04
CA ARG A 41 6.97 0.67 -4.65
C ARG A 41 5.65 0.05 -4.20
N VAL A 42 5.14 -0.90 -4.98
CA VAL A 42 3.92 -1.65 -4.67
C VAL A 42 4.05 -2.38 -3.32
N GLU A 43 5.17 -3.03 -3.06
CA GLU A 43 5.45 -3.71 -1.79
C GLU A 43 5.47 -2.74 -0.60
N VAL A 44 6.10 -1.57 -0.75
CA VAL A 44 6.14 -0.53 0.29
C VAL A 44 4.74 0.01 0.58
N GLU A 45 3.91 0.24 -0.44
CA GLU A 45 2.53 0.69 -0.24
C GLU A 45 1.64 -0.39 0.40
N LEU A 46 1.84 -1.66 0.04
CA LEU A 46 1.16 -2.79 0.67
C LEU A 46 1.50 -2.88 2.16
N ASP A 47 2.78 -2.76 2.52
CA ASP A 47 3.21 -2.78 3.92
C ASP A 47 2.57 -1.65 4.73
N GLN A 48 2.52 -0.42 4.18
CA GLN A 48 1.84 0.71 4.80
C GLN A 48 0.34 0.44 5.01
N CYS A 49 -0.34 -0.13 4.00
CA CYS A 49 -1.75 -0.49 4.12
C CYS A 49 -1.98 -1.53 5.22
N TRP A 50 -1.11 -2.53 5.31
CA TRP A 50 -1.16 -3.56 6.35
C TRP A 50 -0.87 -3.01 7.75
N ASP A 51 0.10 -2.09 7.89
CA ASP A 51 0.39 -1.43 9.17
C ASP A 51 -0.79 -0.59 9.65
N LEU A 52 -1.42 0.18 8.76
CA LEU A 52 -2.62 0.96 9.06
C LEU A 52 -3.78 0.08 9.53
N LEU A 53 -4.04 -1.04 8.86
CA LEU A 53 -5.08 -2.00 9.27
C LEU A 53 -4.75 -2.60 10.65
N ARG A 54 -3.49 -2.97 10.87
CA ARG A 54 -3.03 -3.52 12.15
C ARG A 54 -3.17 -2.50 13.28
N GLN A 55 -2.79 -1.24 13.05
CA GLN A 55 -2.93 -0.15 14.01
C GLN A 55 -4.40 0.10 14.38
N ARG A 56 -5.30 0.12 13.38
CA ARG A 56 -6.74 0.29 13.60
C ARG A 56 -7.34 -0.90 14.36
N ARG A 57 -6.89 -2.13 14.08
CA ARG A 57 -7.29 -3.33 14.81
C ARG A 57 -6.82 -3.29 16.27
N ALA A 58 -5.58 -2.87 16.52
CA ALA A 58 -5.06 -2.70 17.87
C ALA A 58 -5.83 -1.63 18.65
N LYS A 59 -6.14 -0.47 18.06
CA LYS A 59 -6.94 0.57 18.72
C LYS A 59 -8.36 0.10 19.07
N ARG A 60 -9.00 -0.69 18.20
CA ARG A 60 -10.31 -1.32 18.48
C ARG A 60 -10.25 -2.34 19.62
N GLU A 61 -9.22 -3.17 19.69
CA GLU A 61 -9.10 -4.18 20.76
C GLU A 61 -8.77 -3.58 22.13
N PHE A 62 -7.99 -2.49 22.18
CA PHE A 62 -7.62 -1.83 23.44
C PHE A 62 -8.59 -0.73 23.89
N GLY A 63 -9.77 -0.63 23.25
CA GLY A 63 -10.85 0.28 23.68
C GLY A 63 -10.59 1.77 23.44
N GLY A 64 -9.65 2.11 22.54
CA GLY A 64 -9.42 3.48 22.11
C GLY A 64 -10.35 3.86 20.95
N ASP A 65 -10.78 5.12 20.91
CA ASP A 65 -11.64 5.63 19.85
C ASP A 65 -11.03 5.34 18.45
N PRO A 66 -11.72 4.57 17.59
CA PRO A 66 -11.21 4.23 16.26
C PRO A 66 -11.14 5.45 15.33
N ASP A 67 -11.81 6.55 15.69
CA ASP A 67 -11.80 7.85 15.00
C ASP A 67 -10.56 8.71 15.34
N GLU A 68 -9.91 8.44 16.48
CA GLU A 68 -8.60 9.02 16.84
C GLU A 68 -7.43 8.32 16.11
N ALA A 69 -7.70 7.28 15.33
CA ALA A 69 -6.76 6.77 14.34
C ALA A 69 -6.71 7.70 13.12
N GLN A 70 -6.46 8.99 13.34
CA GLN A 70 -6.04 9.84 12.24
C GLN A 70 -4.77 9.24 11.68
N VAL A 71 -4.80 8.94 10.38
CA VAL A 71 -3.60 8.73 9.55
C VAL A 71 -2.65 9.80 10.02
N ARG A 72 -1.55 9.43 10.70
CA ARG A 72 -0.49 10.41 10.94
C ARG A 72 -0.19 10.95 9.57
N ALA A 73 -0.50 12.24 9.36
CA ALA A 73 -0.27 12.90 8.09
C ALA A 73 1.11 12.46 7.60
N PRO A 74 1.27 12.07 6.32
CA PRO A 74 2.54 11.63 5.77
C PRO A 74 3.55 12.76 5.90
N GLY A 75 4.08 12.90 7.10
CA GLY A 75 5.17 13.76 7.47
C GLY A 75 6.39 13.02 6.99
N ILE A 76 6.82 13.39 5.80
CA ILE A 76 8.17 13.15 5.30
C ILE A 76 8.42 11.68 4.96
N VAL A 77 7.84 11.23 3.85
CA VAL A 77 8.65 10.50 2.87
C VAL A 77 8.73 11.40 1.64
N GLU A 78 9.37 12.56 1.81
CA GLU A 78 10.06 13.19 0.71
C GLU A 78 11.04 12.16 0.15
N GLY A 79 11.02 11.95 -1.17
CA GLY A 79 12.18 11.36 -1.84
C GLY A 79 11.94 10.23 -2.83
N TYR A 80 10.78 10.08 -3.45
CA TYR A 80 10.70 9.31 -4.70
C TYR A 80 9.83 10.01 -5.76
N THR A 81 10.31 11.18 -6.19
CA THR A 81 10.03 11.69 -7.53
C THR A 81 11.35 12.18 -8.09
N GLY A 82 11.91 11.42 -9.03
CA GLY A 82 13.23 11.59 -9.60
C GLY A 82 13.73 10.28 -10.16
#